data_AF-A0A950KPS5-F1
#
_entry.id   AF-A0A950KPS5-F1
#
_cell.length_a   1.000
_cell.length_b   1.000
_cell.length_c   1.000
_cell.angle_alpha   90.00
_cell.angle_beta   90.00
_cell.angle_gamma   90.00
#
_symmetry.space_group_name_H-M   'P 1'
#
loop_
_entity.id
_entity.type
_entity.pdbx_description
1 polymer ?
#
loop_
_entity_poly.entity_id
_entity_poly.type
_entity_poly.pdbx_seq_one_letter_code
_entity_poly.pdbx_strand_id
1 'polypeptide(L)' 'MPRSIWNGTITFGMVNVPVKLYTATESKTVHFHEVHIEDGARIEHRRCCPKENREIPFEEIVKG' A
#
# COMPACT_ATOMS: atom_id res chain seq x y z
N MET A 1 1.01 4.90 -19.61
CA MET A 1 2.44 4.68 -19.92
C MET A 1 3.05 3.91 -18.75
N PRO A 2 3.76 2.78 -18.96
CA PRO A 2 4.32 1.99 -17.87
C PRO A 2 5.36 2.81 -17.08
N ARG A 3 5.22 2.87 -15.76
CA ARG A 3 6.18 3.55 -14.88
C ARG A 3 7.36 2.61 -14.61
N SER A 4 8.58 3.13 -14.69
CA SER A 4 9.77 2.36 -14.30
C SER A 4 9.69 2.06 -12.81
N ILE A 5 9.83 0.79 -12.43
CA ILE A 5 9.93 0.36 -11.03
C ILE A 5 11.26 0.84 -10.45
N TRP A 6 12.30 0.79 -11.27
CA TRP A 6 13.65 1.10 -10.86
C TRP A 6 14.49 1.60 -12.03
N ASN A 7 15.39 2.53 -11.73
CA ASN A 7 16.38 3.03 -12.66
C ASN A 7 17.76 2.83 -12.01
N GLY A 8 18.71 2.29 -12.75
CA GLY A 8 20.06 2.10 -12.24
C GLY A 8 21.03 1.69 -13.34
N THR A 9 22.21 1.24 -12.94
CA THR A 9 23.31 0.93 -13.85
C THR A 9 23.78 -0.49 -13.58
N ILE A 10 23.94 -1.28 -14.64
CA ILE A 10 24.56 -2.61 -14.56
C ILE A 10 26.00 -2.47 -15.06
N THR A 11 26.94 -2.89 -14.21
CA THR A 11 28.38 -2.86 -14.52
C THR A 11 28.88 -4.27 -14.80
N PHE A 12 29.57 -4.46 -15.92
CA PHE A 12 30.27 -5.71 -16.25
C PHE A 12 31.66 -5.40 -16.77
N GLY A 13 32.68 -5.89 -16.06
CA GLY A 13 34.07 -5.49 -16.29
C GLY A 13 34.27 -3.98 -16.08
N MET A 14 34.64 -3.27 -17.15
CA MET A 14 34.83 -1.81 -17.16
C MET A 14 33.66 -1.05 -17.83
N VAL A 15 32.60 -1.74 -18.26
CA VAL A 15 31.48 -1.13 -18.98
C VAL A 15 30.33 -0.89 -18.02
N ASN A 16 29.79 0.33 -18.06
CA ASN A 16 28.65 0.76 -17.25
C ASN A 16 27.47 1.07 -18.19
N VAL A 17 26.37 0.32 -18.07
CA VAL A 17 25.18 0.50 -18.92
C VAL A 17 23.97 0.94 -18.09
N PRO A 18 23.37 2.11 -18.36
CA PRO A 18 22.16 2.55 -17.67
C PRO A 18 20.95 1.74 -18.15
N VAL A 19 20.13 1.29 -17.20
CA VAL A 19 18.94 0.47 -17.45
C VAL A 19 17.72 1.01 -16.71
N LYS A 20 16.54 0.76 -17.28
CA LYS A 20 15.23 1.06 -16.66
C LYS A 20 14.43 -0.24 -16.58
N LEU A 21 13.97 -0.58 -15.39
CA LEU A 21 13.22 -1.80 -15.12
C LEU A 21 11.71 -1.51 -15.12
N TYR A 22 10.96 -2.30 -15.86
CA TYR A 22 9.50 -2.19 -16.00
C TYR A 22 8.83 -3.51 -15.61
N THR A 23 7.59 -3.46 -15.11
CA THR A 23 6.77 -4.64 -14.88
C THR A 23 6.38 -5.27 -16.21
N ALA A 24 6.68 -6.55 -16.40
CA ALA A 24 6.23 -7.30 -17.58
C ALA A 24 4.74 -7.69 -17.49
N THR A 25 4.28 -7.96 -16.27
CA THR A 25 2.90 -8.28 -15.96
C THR A 25 2.45 -7.44 -14.75
N GLU A 26 1.19 -7.02 -14.76
CA GLU A 26 0.57 -6.32 -13.64
C GLU A 26 -0.67 -7.11 -13.20
N SER A 27 -0.66 -7.57 -11.94
CA SER A 27 -1.80 -8.27 -11.36
C SER A 27 -2.92 -7.27 -11.10
N LYS A 28 -3.95 -7.26 -11.95
CA LYS A 28 -5.15 -6.47 -11.72
C LYS A 28 -6.10 -7.20 -10.78
N THR A 29 -5.89 -7.01 -9.48
CA THR A 29 -6.87 -7.43 -8.47
C THR A 29 -7.83 -6.28 -8.20
N VAL A 30 -9.12 -6.49 -8.46
CA VAL A 30 -10.17 -5.55 -8.06
C VAL A 30 -10.32 -5.65 -6.54
N HIS A 31 -10.05 -4.56 -5.84
CA HIS A 31 -10.28 -4.46 -4.40
C HIS A 31 -11.67 -3.87 -4.19
N PHE A 32 -12.52 -4.59 -3.47
CA PHE A 32 -13.82 -4.06 -3.06
C PHE A 32 -13.66 -3.28 -1.75
N HIS A 33 -14.39 -2.17 -1.63
CA HIS A 33 -14.55 -1.48 -0.36
C HIS A 33 -15.70 -2.12 0.42
N GLU A 34 -15.55 -2.21 1.74
CA GLU A 34 -16.67 -2.52 2.62
C GLU A 34 -17.66 -1.35 2.59
N VAL A 35 -18.93 -1.65 2.32
CA VAL A 35 -20.01 -0.67 2.21
C VAL A 35 -21.16 -1.04 3.13
N HIS A 36 -21.79 -0.03 3.72
CA HIS A 36 -23.01 -0.20 4.50
C HIS A 36 -24.13 -0.70 3.58
N ILE A 37 -24.85 -1.75 3.99
CA ILE A 37 -25.83 -2.43 3.12
C ILE A 37 -27.04 -1.54 2.79
N GLU A 38 -27.43 -0.66 3.70
CA GLU A 38 -28.63 0.19 3.53
C GLU A 38 -28.34 1.45 2.72
N ASP A 39 -27.21 2.12 2.99
CA ASP A 39 -26.89 3.44 2.41
C ASP A 39 -25.78 3.41 1.36
N GLY A 40 -25.09 2.27 1.19
CA GLY A 40 -23.93 2.15 0.31
C GLY A 40 -22.70 2.97 0.75
N ALA A 41 -22.74 3.59 1.93
CA ALA A 41 -21.66 4.39 2.46
C ALA A 41 -20.42 3.53 2.74
N ARG A 42 -19.23 4.04 2.43
CA ARG A 42 -17.97 3.33 2.68
C ARG A 42 -17.74 3.20 4.20
N ILE A 43 -17.46 1.99 4.66
CA ILE A 43 -17.14 1.72 6.07
C ILE A 43 -15.76 2.28 6.41
N GLU A 44 -15.69 3.04 7.49
CA GLU A 44 -14.44 3.53 8.08
C GLU A 44 -14.10 2.67 9.31
N HIS A 45 -12.87 2.13 9.32
CA HIS A 45 -12.39 1.31 10.44
C HIS A 45 -11.70 2.20 11.48
N ARG A 46 -12.32 2.34 12.64
CA ARG A 46 -11.76 3.05 13.79
C ARG A 46 -11.33 2.10 14.89
N ARG A 47 -10.22 2.41 15.54
CA ARG A 47 -9.64 1.59 16.60
C ARG A 47 -10.16 2.13 17.93
N CYS A 48 -11.12 1.43 18.53
CA CYS A 48 -11.69 1.83 19.82
C CYS A 48 -11.13 0.99 20.97
N CYS A 49 -10.81 1.64 22.09
CA CYS A 49 -10.47 0.94 23.32
C CYS A 49 -11.74 0.43 24.00
N PRO A 50 -11.87 -0.88 24.27
CA PRO A 50 -13.09 -1.42 24.90
C PRO A 50 -13.32 -0.91 26.32
N LYS A 51 -12.26 -0.48 27.02
CA LYS A 51 -12.37 0.04 28.40
C LYS A 51 -12.86 1.48 28.47
N GLU A 52 -12.43 2.32 27.53
CA GLU A 52 -12.72 3.76 27.54
C GLU A 52 -13.75 4.16 26.49
N ASN A 53 -14.21 3.20 25.67
CA ASN A 53 -15.16 3.38 24.56
C ASN A 53 -14.81 4.57 23.64
N ARG A 54 -13.53 4.91 23.54
CA ARG A 54 -13.01 6.02 22.75
C ARG A 54 -12.08 5.51 21.66
N GLU A 55 -12.04 6.25 20.56
CA GLU A 55 -11.08 6.05 19.49
C GLU A 55 -9.67 6.38 20.01
N ILE A 56 -8.71 5.47 19.79
CA ILE A 56 -7.32 5.64 20.21
C ILE A 56 -6.43 5.92 18.99
N PRO A 57 -5.68 7.04 18.99
CA PRO A 57 -4.70 7.35 17.96
C PRO A 57 -3.51 6.37 18.01
N PHE A 58 -2.83 6.21 16.88
CA PHE A 58 -1.75 5.22 16.75
C PHE A 58 -0.59 5.42 17.73
N GLU A 59 -0.34 6.66 18.18
CA GLU A 59 0.69 7.02 19.16
C GLU A 59 0.46 6.39 20.56
N GLU A 60 -0.80 6.13 20.93
CA GLU A 60 -1.16 5.51 22.21
C GLU A 60 -1.20 3.98 22.13
N ILE A 61 -0.86 3.38 20.98
CA ILE A 61 -0.85 1.93 20.77
C ILE A 61 0.58 1.39 20.89
N VAL A 62 0.85 0.61 21.93
CA VAL A 62 2.09 -0.16 22.08
C VAL A 62 1.85 -1.64 21.81
N LYS A 63 2.80 -2.30 21.15
CA LYS A 63 2.82 -3.75 21.01
C LYS A 63 3.55 -4.32 22.22
N GLY A 64 2.82 -5.04 23.07
CA GLY A 64 3.37 -5.82 24.20
C GLY A 64 3.78 -7.22 23.77
#